data_AF-A0AA37RSJ4-F1
#
_entry.id   AF-A0AA37RSJ4-F1
#
_cell.length_a   1.000
_cell.length_b   1.000
_cell.length_c   1.000
_cell.angle_alpha   90.00
_cell.angle_beta   90.00
_cell.angle_gamma   90.00
#
_symmetry.space_group_name_H-M   'P 1'
#
loop_
_entity.id
_entity.type
_entity.pdbx_description
1 polymer ?
#
loop_
_entity_poly.entity_id
_entity_poly.type
_entity_poly.pdbx_seq_one_letter_code
_entity_poly.pdbx_strand_id
1 'polypeptide(L)'
;MTAVPPDPDPVEMPTVGSAHGVEPGETPPDSGSTSATANQDPPPRSRFTPAMVGGMVVVGVLIAIFLTVAVLYLLQVAGLMDRW
;
A
#
# COMPACT_ATOMS: atom_id res chain seq x y z
N MET A 1 -30.11 60.30 6.44
CA MET A 1 -29.40 60.35 7.74
C MET A 1 -30.24 59.59 8.75
N THR A 2 -29.58 58.62 9.42
CA THR A 2 -29.95 57.89 10.65
C THR A 2 -31.35 57.26 10.78
N ALA A 3 -31.41 55.94 10.67
CA ALA A 3 -32.12 55.15 11.67
C ALA A 3 -31.23 53.94 12.01
N VAL A 4 -30.60 54.00 13.18
CA VAL A 4 -29.97 52.85 13.84
C VAL A 4 -31.09 51.81 14.05
N PRO A 5 -30.90 50.52 13.70
CA PRO A 5 -31.89 49.48 14.00
C PRO A 5 -32.19 49.49 15.51
N PRO A 6 -33.47 49.38 15.92
CA PRO A 6 -33.81 49.37 17.34
C PRO A 6 -33.04 48.24 18.03
N ASP A 7 -32.32 48.57 19.11
CA ASP A 7 -31.66 47.60 19.97
C ASP A 7 -32.74 46.69 20.56
N PRO A 8 -32.77 45.39 20.23
CA PRO A 8 -33.83 44.51 20.69
C PRO A 8 -33.74 44.33 22.21
N ASP A 9 -34.87 44.54 22.89
CA ASP A 9 -35.01 44.39 24.34
C ASP A 9 -34.54 42.99 24.78
N PRO A 10 -33.57 42.84 25.72
CA PRO A 10 -32.97 41.54 26.06
C PRO A 10 -33.95 40.55 26.73
N VAL A 11 -35.17 40.99 26.98
CA VAL A 11 -36.27 40.17 27.50
C VAL A 11 -36.92 39.33 26.39
N GLU A 12 -36.75 39.72 25.13
CA GLU A 12 -37.21 39.00 23.92
C GLU A 12 -36.09 38.09 23.38
N MET A 13 -35.48 37.28 24.25
CA MET A 13 -34.64 36.17 23.76
C MET A 13 -35.54 35.06 23.24
N PRO A 14 -35.40 34.63 21.96
CA PRO A 14 -36.04 33.41 21.49
C PRO A 14 -35.56 32.28 22.39
N THR A 15 -36.48 31.53 22.99
CA THR A 15 -36.12 30.37 23.81
C THR A 15 -35.32 29.42 22.94
N VAL A 16 -34.00 29.32 23.19
CA VAL A 16 -33.15 28.34 22.53
C VAL A 16 -33.75 26.99 22.87
N GLY A 17 -34.37 26.35 21.87
CA GLY A 17 -34.94 25.03 22.01
C GLY A 17 -33.89 24.12 22.63
N SER A 18 -34.34 23.34 23.62
CA SER A 18 -33.58 22.34 24.36
C SER A 18 -32.46 21.76 23.50
N ALA A 19 -31.23 21.77 24.02
CA ALA A 19 -30.08 21.13 23.37
C ALA A 19 -30.56 19.77 22.83
N HIS A 20 -30.53 19.61 21.50
CA HIS A 20 -31.01 18.40 20.84
C HIS A 20 -30.11 17.25 21.29
N GLY A 21 -30.52 16.64 22.39
CA GLY A 21 -29.94 15.45 22.95
C GLY A 21 -30.18 14.36 21.94
N VAL A 22 -29.15 14.04 21.17
CA VAL A 22 -29.06 12.72 20.58
C VAL A 22 -29.12 11.72 21.73
N GLU A 23 -30.05 10.78 21.64
CA GLU A 23 -30.22 9.78 22.67
C GLU A 23 -28.92 8.95 22.73
N PRO A 24 -28.27 8.79 23.91
CA PRO A 24 -27.08 7.96 24.02
C PRO A 24 -27.42 6.51 23.63
N GLY A 25 -27.07 6.12 22.41
CA GLY A 25 -27.54 4.88 21.80
C GLY A 25 -27.92 5.00 20.33
N GLU A 26 -28.05 6.21 19.78
CA GLU A 26 -27.91 6.42 18.33
C GLU A 26 -26.49 6.06 17.96
N THR A 27 -26.29 4.78 17.63
CA THR A 27 -25.03 4.24 17.14
C THR A 27 -24.50 5.20 16.07
N PRO A 28 -23.23 5.65 16.19
CA PRO A 28 -22.58 6.39 15.13
C PRO A 28 -22.88 5.73 13.78
N PRO A 29 -23.08 6.48 12.68
CA PRO A 29 -23.26 5.86 11.37
C PRO A 29 -22.11 4.87 11.18
N ASP A 30 -22.44 3.64 10.77
CA ASP A 30 -21.48 2.55 10.59
C ASP A 30 -20.24 3.11 9.92
N SER A 31 -19.21 3.33 10.73
CA SER A 31 -17.92 3.89 10.29
C SER A 31 -17.17 2.73 9.69
N GLY A 32 -17.66 2.32 8.53
CA GLY A 32 -17.30 1.13 7.81
C GLY A 32 -17.83 1.23 6.39
N SER A 33 -17.62 2.38 5.74
CA SER A 33 -17.69 2.43 4.28
C SER A 33 -16.49 1.65 3.73
N THR A 34 -16.59 0.33 3.84
CA THR A 34 -15.84 -0.64 3.07
C THR A 34 -16.74 -1.17 1.96
N SER A 35 -17.55 -0.31 1.36
CA SER A 35 -18.17 -0.62 0.07
C SER A 35 -17.03 -0.80 -0.91
N ALA A 36 -16.59 -2.04 -1.04
CA ALA A 36 -15.71 -2.47 -2.10
C ALA A 36 -16.31 -1.94 -3.40
N THR A 37 -15.45 -1.30 -4.20
CA THR A 37 -15.85 -0.83 -5.53
C THR A 37 -16.56 -1.97 -6.27
N ALA A 38 -17.65 -1.67 -6.98
CA ALA A 38 -18.34 -2.66 -7.81
C ALA A 38 -17.44 -3.18 -8.97
N ASN A 39 -16.25 -2.59 -9.13
CA ASN A 39 -15.23 -3.11 -10.03
C ASN A 39 -14.62 -4.39 -9.47
N GLN A 40 -14.61 -5.39 -10.34
CA GLN A 40 -13.87 -6.62 -10.09
C GLN A 40 -12.38 -6.31 -9.90
N ASP A 41 -11.81 -6.82 -8.81
CA ASP A 41 -10.37 -6.74 -8.58
C ASP A 41 -9.63 -7.35 -9.77
N PRO A 42 -8.56 -6.70 -10.27
CA PRO A 42 -7.75 -7.27 -11.33
C PRO A 42 -7.21 -8.63 -10.85
N PRO A 43 -7.25 -9.67 -11.71
CA PRO A 43 -6.79 -10.98 -11.31
C PRO A 43 -5.35 -10.89 -10.80
N PRO A 44 -5.01 -11.63 -9.72
CA PRO A 44 -3.68 -11.60 -9.16
C PRO A 44 -2.67 -11.94 -10.26
N ARG A 45 -1.76 -11.00 -10.52
CA ARG A 45 -0.72 -11.17 -11.54
C ARG A 45 0.09 -12.41 -11.16
N SER A 46 0.27 -13.31 -12.12
CA SER A 46 1.13 -14.49 -11.93
C SER A 46 2.48 -14.06 -11.34
N ARG A 47 2.88 -14.70 -10.25
CA ARG A 47 4.20 -14.51 -9.63
C ARG A 47 5.34 -14.89 -10.57
N PHE A 48 5.04 -15.66 -11.62
CA PHE A 48 5.98 -16.07 -12.65
C PHE A 48 5.63 -15.35 -13.95
N THR A 49 6.18 -14.15 -14.11
CA THR A 49 6.20 -13.48 -15.42
C THR A 49 7.30 -14.10 -16.28
N PRO A 50 7.15 -14.17 -17.61
CA PRO A 50 8.19 -14.68 -18.51
C PRO A 50 9.54 -13.96 -18.31
N ALA A 51 9.50 -12.66 -18.02
CA ALA A 51 10.69 -11.87 -17.71
C ALA A 51 11.41 -12.35 -16.44
N MET A 52 10.67 -12.71 -15.38
CA MET A 52 11.25 -13.24 -14.15
C MET A 52 11.91 -14.61 -14.38
N VAL A 53 11.26 -15.49 -15.15
CA VAL A 53 11.84 -16.80 -15.52
C VAL A 53 13.11 -16.62 -16.36
N GLY A 54 13.07 -15.73 -17.37
CA GLY A 54 14.23 -15.41 -18.20
C GLY A 54 15.39 -14.85 -17.38
N GLY A 55 15.11 -13.92 -16.47
CA GLY A 55 16.12 -13.37 -15.55
C GLY A 55 16.76 -14.45 -14.67
N MET A 56 15.96 -15.35 -14.10
CA MET A 56 16.45 -16.46 -13.29
C MET A 56 17.38 -17.39 -14.08
N VAL A 57 17.02 -17.73 -15.32
CA VAL A 57 17.84 -18.57 -16.20
C VAL A 57 19.18 -17.89 -16.51
N VAL A 58 19.17 -16.61 -16.87
CA VAL A 58 20.40 -15.85 -17.17
C VAL A 58 21.34 -15.82 -15.97
N VAL A 59 20.81 -15.52 -14.77
CA VAL A 59 21.60 -15.53 -13.54
C VAL A 59 22.16 -16.93 -13.26
N GLY A 60 21.34 -17.98 -13.42
CA GLY A 60 21.78 -19.36 -13.26
C GLY A 60 22.93 -19.74 -14.21
N VAL A 61 22.86 -19.33 -15.47
CA VAL A 61 23.92 -19.57 -16.46
C VAL A 61 25.20 -18.83 -16.07
N LEU A 62 25.11 -17.57 -15.65
CA LEU A 62 26.28 -16.81 -15.20
C LEU A 62 26.96 -17.45 -13.99
N ILE A 63 26.18 -17.90 -13.01
CA ILE A 63 26.70 -18.62 -11.84
C ILE A 63 27.39 -19.92 -12.28
N ALA A 64 26.77 -20.69 -13.18
CA ALA A 64 27.34 -21.94 -13.67
C ALA A 64 28.68 -21.72 -14.39
N ILE A 65 28.77 -20.70 -15.26
CA ILE A 65 30.02 -20.33 -15.94
C ILE A 65 31.07 -19.91 -14.91
N PHE A 66 30.71 -19.04 -13.97
CA PHE A 66 31.62 -18.57 -12.92
C PHE A 66 32.17 -19.74 -12.10
N LEU A 67 31.32 -20.65 -11.63
CA LEU A 67 31.74 -21.83 -10.88
C LEU A 67 32.62 -22.75 -11.70
N THR A 68 32.32 -22.93 -12.99
CA THR A 68 33.15 -23.73 -13.89
C THR A 68 34.56 -23.16 -13.98
N VAL A 69 34.69 -21.86 -14.27
CA VAL A 69 36.00 -21.18 -14.35
C VAL A 69 36.72 -21.22 -13.00
N ALA A 70 36.01 -20.96 -11.90
CA ALA A 70 36.59 -20.97 -10.56
C ALA A 70 37.16 -22.35 -10.20
N VAL A 71 36.42 -23.43 -10.49
CA VAL A 71 36.89 -24.80 -10.24
C VAL A 71 38.08 -25.14 -11.12
N LEU A 72 38.02 -24.85 -12.42
CA LEU A 72 39.14 -25.08 -13.34
C LEU A 72 40.40 -24.34 -12.88
N TYR A 73 40.26 -23.07 -12.53
CA TYR A 73 41.36 -22.25 -12.03
C TYR A 73 41.94 -22.80 -10.72
N LEU A 74 41.07 -23.23 -9.78
CA LEU A 74 41.51 -23.85 -8.54
C LEU A 74 42.29 -25.14 -8.78
N LEU A 75 41.82 -25.99 -9.69
CA LEU A 75 42.50 -27.21 -10.09
C LEU A 75 43.86 -26.92 -10.74
N GLN A 76 43.96 -25.81 -11.49
CA GLN A 76 45.22 -25.38 -12.09
C GLN A 76 46.21 -24.90 -11.03
N VAL A 77 45.80 -23.97 -10.17
CA VAL A 77 46.64 -23.41 -9.10
C VAL A 77 47.08 -24.48 -8.09
N ALA A 78 46.25 -25.49 -7.85
CA ALA A 78 46.60 -26.63 -7.02
C ALA A 78 47.64 -27.58 -7.66
N GLY A 79 48.11 -27.29 -8.89
CA GLY A 79 49.00 -28.17 -9.64
C GLY A 79 48.35 -29.51 -10.00
N LEU A 80 47.01 -29.58 -9.97
CA LEU A 80 46.27 -30.79 -10.30
C LEU A 80 46.28 -31.04 -11.81
N MET A 81 46.30 -29.97 -12.60
CA MET A 81 46.28 -30.01 -14.07
C MET A 81 47.64 -29.80 -14.74
N ASP A 82 48.68 -29.34 -14.03
CA ASP A 82 50.02 -29.08 -14.61
C ASP A 82 50.84 -30.36 -14.94
N ARG A 83 50.24 -31.54 -14.75
CA ARG A 83 50.89 -32.86 -14.80
C ARG A 83 50.44 -33.72 -15.98
N TRP A 84 49.72 -33.14 -16.94
CA TRP A 84 49.36 -33.70 -18.24
C TRP A 84 49.92 -32.83 -19.35
#